data_AF-A0ABD0PDW3-F1
#
_entry.id   AF-A0ABD0PDW3-F1
#
_cell.length_a   1.000
_cell.length_b   1.000
_cell.length_c   1.000
_cell.angle_alpha   90.00
_cell.angle_beta   90.00
_cell.angle_gamma   90.00
#
_symmetry.space_group_name_H-M   'P 1'
#
loop_
_entity.id
_entity.type
_entity.pdbx_description
1 polymer ?
#
loop_
_entity_poly.entity_id
_entity_poly.type
_entity_poly.pdbx_seq_one_letter_code
_entity_poly.pdbx_strand_id
1 'polypeptide(L)' 'YCIWTDGLNALLGKEMTSELTKSDMDTLVTMELKLRLLDLENIQIPDVPPPVPKEPSTYDFVYDFSQQHT' A
#
# COMPACT_ATOMS: atom_id res chain seq x y z
N TYR A 1 6.55 29.40 6.46
CA TYR A 1 7.90 28.88 6.74
C TYR A 1 8.09 27.52 6.09
N CYS A 2 7.33 26.49 6.50
CA CYS A 2 7.40 25.10 5.97
C CYS A 2 7.40 25.00 4.44
N ILE A 3 6.38 25.55 3.77
CA ILE A 3 6.22 25.46 2.30
C ILE A 3 7.48 25.88 1.53
N TRP A 4 8.12 26.98 1.96
CA TRP A 4 9.33 27.47 1.29
C TRP A 4 10.55 26.59 1.59
N THR A 5 10.73 26.15 2.83
CA THR A 5 11.83 25.27 3.22
C THR A 5 11.76 23.94 2.48
N ASP A 6 10.59 23.31 2.46
CA ASP A 6 10.38 22.04 1.76
C ASP A 6 10.45 22.23 0.25
N GLY A 7 9.88 23.31 -0.29
CA GLY A 7 9.97 23.62 -1.71
C GLY A 7 11.41 23.80 -2.19
N LEU A 8 12.24 24.51 -1.42
CA LEU A 8 13.67 24.65 -1.73
C LEU A 8 14.43 23.33 -1.57
N ASN A 9 14.13 22.54 -0.53
CA ASN A 9 14.72 21.21 -0.36
C ASN A 9 14.39 20.31 -1.55
N ALA A 10 13.13 20.28 -2.00
CA ALA A 10 12.69 19.51 -3.16
C ALA A 10 13.43 19.95 -4.45
N LEU A 11 13.58 21.25 -4.68
CA LEU A 11 14.33 21.77 -5.84
C LEU A 11 15.82 21.39 -5.80
N LEU A 12 16.39 21.23 -4.61
CA LEU A 12 17.77 20.77 -4.40
C LEU A 12 17.89 19.24 -4.38
N GLY A 13 16.79 18.49 -4.59
CA GLY A 13 16.75 17.02 -4.51
C GLY A 13 16.94 16.47 -3.09
N LYS A 14 16.66 17.28 -2.06
CA LYS A 14 16.74 16.92 -0.65
C LYS A 14 15.37 16.54 -0.11
N GLU A 15 15.38 15.81 0.99
CA GLU A 15 14.16 15.45 1.72
C GLU A 15 13.43 16.69 2.26
N MET A 16 12.10 16.66 2.18
CA MET A 16 11.21 17.64 2.80
C MET A 16 11.00 17.21 4.26
N THR A 17 11.39 18.05 5.22
CA THR A 17 11.50 17.65 6.63
C THR A 17 10.60 18.47 7.56
N SER A 18 9.73 19.34 7.03
CA SER A 18 8.86 20.13 7.89
C SER A 18 7.74 19.30 8.52
N GLU A 19 7.22 19.79 9.65
CA GLU A 19 6.04 19.23 10.29
C GLU A 19 4.79 19.28 9.40
N LEU A 20 4.72 20.24 8.45
CA LEU A 20 3.60 20.33 7.51
C LEU A 20 3.64 19.15 6.55
N THR A 21 4.79 18.87 5.93
CA THR A 21 4.96 17.71 5.05
C THR A 21 4.67 16.41 5.78
N LYS A 22 5.13 16.28 7.02
CA LYS A 22 4.88 15.09 7.84
C LYS A 22 3.38 14.88 8.10
N SER A 23 2.66 15.94 8.48
CA SER A 23 1.21 15.90 8.70
C SER A 23 0.43 15.60 7.42
N ASP A 24 0.82 16.20 6.30
CA ASP A 24 0.19 15.97 5.00
C ASP A 24 0.41 14.52 4.56
N MET A 25 1.62 13.99 4.71
CA MET A 25 1.95 12.58 4.44
C MET A 25 1.13 11.63 5.30
N ASP A 26 1.04 11.87 6.60
CA ASP A 26 0.24 11.03 7.51
C ASP A 26 -1.24 11.02 7.08
N THR A 27 -1.79 12.18 6.72
CA THR A 27 -3.16 12.30 6.24
C THR A 27 -3.39 11.50 4.95
N LEU A 28 -2.53 11.69 3.95
CA LEU A 28 -2.64 11.03 2.65
C LEU A 28 -2.47 9.50 2.78
N VAL A 29 -1.45 9.06 3.50
CA VAL A 29 -1.17 7.63 3.72
C VAL A 29 -2.30 6.98 4.51
N THR A 30 -2.82 7.65 5.54
CA THR A 30 -3.96 7.14 6.31
C THR A 30 -5.19 6.94 5.43
N MET A 31 -5.50 7.89 4.55
CA MET A 31 -6.62 7.77 3.62
C MET A 31 -6.42 6.63 2.62
N GLU A 32 -5.22 6.53 2.04
CA GLU A 32 -4.89 5.45 1.10
C GLU A 32 -5.01 4.07 1.76
N LEU A 33 -4.45 3.91 2.96
CA LEU A 33 -4.54 2.67 3.72
C LEU A 33 -6.00 2.31 4.03
N LYS A 34 -6.82 3.28 4.46
CA LYS A 34 -8.25 3.05 4.70
C LYS A 34 -8.96 2.56 3.45
N LEU A 35 -8.65 3.10 2.26
CA LEU A 35 -9.24 2.64 1.00
C LEU A 35 -8.83 1.19 0.68
N ARG A 36 -7.57 0.80 0.91
CA ARG A 36 -7.11 -0.59 0.70
C ARG A 36 -7.70 -1.58 1.71
N LEU A 37 -8.05 -1.11 2.90
CA LEU A 37 -8.63 -1.93 3.96
C LEU A 37 -10.16 -2.05 3.84
N LEU A 38 -10.81 -1.41 2.86
CA LEU A 38 -12.25 -1.56 2.62
C LEU A 38 -12.62 -3.03 2.33
N ASP A 39 -11.81 -3.74 1.55
CA ASP A 39 -12.03 -5.17 1.24
C ASP A 39 -11.86 -6.08 2.47
N LEU A 40 -11.23 -5.56 3.52
CA LEU A 40 -10.99 -6.26 4.79
C LEU A 40 -11.90 -5.77 5.91
N GLU A 41 -12.96 -5.02 5.60
CA GLU A 41 -13.89 -4.51 6.60
C GLU A 41 -14.53 -5.68 7.38
N ASN A 42 -14.50 -5.59 8.71
CA ASN A 42 -14.94 -6.64 9.66
C ASN A 42 -14.08 -7.92 9.70
N ILE A 43 -12.95 -7.97 8.97
CA ILE A 43 -11.98 -9.06 9.07
C ILE A 43 -10.96 -8.70 10.16
N GLN A 44 -10.69 -9.66 11.06
CA GLN A 44 -9.63 -9.50 12.04
C GLN A 44 -8.27 -9.57 11.34
N ILE A 45 -7.51 -8.47 11.38
CA ILE A 45 -6.16 -8.42 10.83
C ILE A 45 -5.24 -9.16 11.82
N PRO A 46 -4.53 -10.23 11.39
CA PRO A 46 -3.64 -10.95 12.28
C PRO A 46 -2.37 -10.14 12.58
N ASP A 47 -1.86 -10.22 13.81
CA ASP A 47 -0.62 -9.54 14.23
C ASP A 47 0.62 -10.05 13.49
N VAL A 48 0.59 -11.32 13.06
CA VAL A 48 1.67 -11.98 12.32
C VAL A 48 1.10 -12.50 11.00
N PRO A 49 1.81 -12.34 9.87
CA PRO A 49 1.37 -12.91 8.60
C PRO A 49 1.14 -14.43 8.72
N PRO A 50 0.04 -14.97 8.15
CA PRO A 50 -0.19 -16.41 8.16
C PRO A 50 0.95 -17.13 7.41
N PRO A 51 1.33 -18.34 7.85
CA PRO A 51 2.38 -19.10 7.18
C PRO A 51 1.96 -19.42 5.74
N VAL A 52 2.86 -19.16 4.78
CA VAL A 52 2.63 -19.54 3.39
C VAL A 52 2.63 -21.07 3.28
N PRO A 53 1.58 -21.70 2.74
CA PRO A 53 1.54 -23.15 2.59
C PRO A 53 2.60 -23.62 1.59
N LYS A 54 3.05 -24.88 1.73
CA LYS A 54 3.90 -25.52 0.73
C LYS A 54 3.16 -25.55 -0.60
N GLU A 55 3.90 -25.34 -1.68
CA GLU A 55 3.34 -25.44 -3.04
C GLU A 55 2.64 -26.80 -3.26
N PRO A 56 1.54 -26.80 -4.03
CA PRO A 56 0.88 -28.04 -4.44
C PRO A 56 1.85 -29.01 -5.12
N SER A 57 1.60 -30.31 -4.99
CA SER A 57 2.41 -31.33 -5.68
C SER A 57 2.22 -31.34 -7.19
N THR A 58 1.10 -30.79 -7.68
CA THR A 58 0.69 -30.80 -9.09
C THR A 58 -0.04 -29.50 -9.43
N TYR A 59 0.08 -29.04 -10.67
CA TYR A 59 -0.58 -27.83 -11.18
C TYR A 59 -1.79 -28.16 -12.08
N ASP A 60 -2.53 -29.21 -11.75
CA ASP A 60 -3.77 -29.59 -12.44
C ASP A 60 -4.90 -28.69 -11.94
N PHE A 61 -4.97 -27.47 -12.49
CA PHE A 61 -5.96 -26.47 -12.08
C PHE A 61 -7.38 -26.93 -12.46
N VAL A 62 -8.32 -26.78 -11.52
CA VAL A 62 -9.75 -27.11 -11.73
C VAL A 62 -10.42 -26.14 -12.71
N TYR A 63 -9.88 -24.94 -12.86
CA TYR A 63 -10.41 -23.89 -13.73
C TYR A 63 -9.42 -23.58 -14.86
N ASP A 64 -9.94 -23.50 -16.08
CA ASP A 64 -9.18 -23.03 -17.24
C ASP A 64 -9.36 -21.51 -17.42
N PHE A 65 -8.29 -20.75 -17.19
CA PHE A 65 -8.26 -19.31 -17.44
C PHE A 65 -7.74 -18.95 -18.84
N SER A 66 -7.37 -19.95 -19.67
CA SER A 66 -6.89 -19.72 -21.05
C SER A 66 -8.02 -19.37 -22.04
N GLN A 67 -9.28 -19.55 -21.65
CA GLN A 67 -10.46 -19.20 -22.44
C GLN A 67 -10.95 -17.77 -22.11
N GLN A 68 -10.22 -16.74 -22.52
CA GLN A 68 -10.72 -15.37 -22.55
C GLN A 68 -10.74 -14.83 -23.99
N HIS A 69 -11.97 -14.52 -24.45
CA HIS A 69 -12.39 -13.76 -25.64
C HIS A 69 -12.49 -14.47 -27.02
N THR A 70 -13.70 -14.92 -27.35
CA THR A 70 -14.42 -14.47 -28.57
C THR A 70 -15.82 -14.03 -28.19
#